data_AF-A0A535PMF8-F1
#
_entry.id   AF-A0A535PMF8-F1
#
_cell.length_a   1.000
_cell.length_b   1.000
_cell.length_c   1.000
_cell.angle_alpha   90.00
_cell.angle_beta   90.00
_cell.angle_gamma   90.00
#
_symmetry.space_group_name_H-M   'P 1'
#
loop_
_entity.id
_entity.type
_entity.pdbx_description
1 polymer ?
#
loop_
_entity_poly.entity_id
_entity_poly.type
_entity_poly.pdbx_seq_one_letter_code
_entity_poly.pdbx_strand_id
1 'polypeptide(L)'
;MPELANISKLLHVAIAFWFVGGLLGRTLAQRQARRSEEIRAVDALCSLAGAFDRLLVIPGAQLVLVVGIVTALLQGYPVLGFLQGAQSNWLLVSLVLYVGITALVPTVFLPKGRTFDAALTKAREAGRVTGELSAALHDRRTAWAHRGELAAVAAIIVLMVLKPF
;
A
#
# COMPACT_ATOMS: atom_id res chain seq x y z
N MET A 1 -23.42 -16.69 14.47
CA MET A 1 -22.46 -16.32 15.53
C MET A 1 -22.16 -14.83 15.43
N PRO A 2 -23.04 -13.96 15.95
CA PRO A 2 -22.95 -12.50 15.78
C PRO A 2 -21.70 -11.90 16.44
N GLU A 3 -21.24 -12.48 17.55
CA GLU A 3 -20.01 -12.05 18.24
C GLU A 3 -18.77 -12.23 17.36
N LEU A 4 -18.64 -13.37 16.69
CA LEU A 4 -17.52 -13.63 15.78
C LEU A 4 -17.50 -12.65 14.60
N ALA A 5 -18.66 -12.28 14.06
CA ALA A 5 -18.76 -11.29 12.99
C ALA A 5 -18.28 -9.91 13.44
N ASN A 6 -18.64 -9.50 14.67
CA ASN A 6 -18.21 -8.22 15.25
C ASN A 6 -16.70 -8.20 15.56
N ILE A 7 -16.17 -9.28 16.14
CA ILE A 7 -14.73 -9.43 16.41
C ILE A 7 -13.94 -9.39 15.09
N SER A 8 -14.38 -10.13 14.07
CA SER A 8 -13.74 -10.14 12.75
C SER A 8 -13.76 -8.75 12.10
N LYS A 9 -14.87 -8.01 12.22
CA LYS A 9 -14.97 -6.62 11.75
C LYS A 9 -14.00 -5.69 12.48
N LEU A 10 -13.92 -5.77 13.81
CA LEU A 10 -12.98 -4.96 14.60
C LEU A 10 -11.53 -5.28 14.21
N LEU A 11 -11.21 -6.56 14.05
CA LEU A 11 -9.88 -7.00 13.60
C LEU A 11 -9.56 -6.47 12.20
N HIS A 12 -10.50 -6.55 11.26
CA HIS A 12 -10.34 -6.01 9.90
C HIS A 12 -10.03 -4.51 9.92
N VAL A 13 -10.78 -3.74 10.73
CA VAL A 13 -10.58 -2.30 10.88
C VAL A 13 -9.22 -1.99 11.52
N ALA A 14 -8.82 -2.71 12.58
CA ALA A 14 -7.51 -2.53 13.21
C ALA A 14 -6.36 -2.80 12.23
N ILE A 15 -6.46 -3.85 11.42
CA ILE A 15 -5.48 -4.19 10.39
C ILE A 15 -5.46 -3.12 9.28
N ALA A 16 -6.62 -2.56 8.91
CA ALA A 16 -6.68 -1.47 7.95
C ALA A 16 -5.94 -0.22 8.46
N PHE A 17 -6.12 0.15 9.74
CA PHE A 17 -5.36 1.25 10.35
C PHE A 17 -3.86 0.98 10.39
N TRP A 18 -3.47 -0.26 10.72
CA TRP A 18 -2.07 -0.68 10.71
C TRP A 18 -1.44 -0.57 9.32
N PHE A 19 -2.14 -1.05 8.29
CA PHE A 19 -1.74 -0.94 6.89
C PHE A 19 -1.60 0.52 6.43
N VAL A 20 -2.61 1.36 6.70
CA VAL A 20 -2.61 2.78 6.35
C VAL A 20 -1.48 3.53 7.08
N GLY A 21 -1.25 3.22 8.36
CA GLY A 21 -0.12 3.75 9.11
C GLY A 21 1.23 3.44 8.45
N GLY A 22 1.39 2.21 7.94
CA GLY A 22 2.55 1.81 7.15
C GLY A 22 2.73 2.62 5.87
N LEU A 23 1.66 2.80 5.09
CA LEU A 23 1.67 3.58 3.85
C LEU A 23 2.08 5.04 4.09
N LEU A 24 1.52 5.66 5.13
CA LEU A 24 1.85 7.04 5.51
C LEU A 24 3.31 7.14 5.99
N GLY A 25 3.74 6.23 6.86
CA GLY A 25 5.11 6.19 7.36
C GLY A 25 6.14 6.06 6.24
N ARG A 26 5.92 5.12 5.32
CA ARG A 26 6.74 4.96 4.11
C ARG A 26 6.74 6.24 3.27
N THR A 27 5.58 6.80 2.99
CA THR A 27 5.45 7.98 2.11
C THR A 27 6.22 9.17 2.68
N LEU A 28 6.16 9.38 3.99
CA LEU A 28 6.90 10.43 4.69
C LEU A 28 8.41 10.17 4.63
N ALA A 29 8.86 8.95 4.91
CA ALA A 29 10.28 8.58 4.84
C ALA A 29 10.85 8.79 3.42
N GLN A 30 10.13 8.33 2.39
CA GLN A 30 10.50 8.53 0.98
C GLN A 30 10.51 10.01 0.59
N ARG A 31 9.55 10.80 1.05
CA ARG A 31 9.50 12.25 0.79
C ARG A 31 10.68 12.98 1.42
N GLN A 32 11.06 12.58 2.64
CA GLN A 32 12.22 13.17 3.31
C GLN A 32 13.52 12.73 2.63
N ALA A 33 13.64 11.48 2.18
CA ALA A 33 14.81 11.00 1.45
C ALA A 33 15.06 11.82 0.17
N ARG A 34 14.01 12.16 -0.58
CA ARG A 34 14.10 13.01 -1.79
C ARG A 34 14.61 14.43 -1.52
N ARG A 35 14.47 14.92 -0.29
CA ARG A 35 14.89 16.27 0.13
C ARG A 35 16.30 16.29 0.72
N SER A 36 16.91 15.13 0.93
CA SER A 36 18.23 15.04 1.54
C SER A 36 19.33 15.03 0.48
N GLU A 37 20.36 15.84 0.69
CA GLU A 37 21.58 15.85 -0.13
C GLU A 37 22.68 14.96 0.45
N GLU A 38 22.55 14.56 1.73
CA GLU A 38 23.49 13.68 2.40
C GLU A 38 23.13 12.21 2.17
N ILE A 39 24.08 11.41 1.67
CA ILE A 39 23.87 9.99 1.36
C ILE A 39 23.48 9.18 2.60
N ARG A 40 24.06 9.48 3.77
CA ARG A 40 23.75 8.77 5.03
C ARG A 40 22.29 8.96 5.44
N ALA A 41 21.79 10.18 5.33
CA ALA A 41 20.39 10.49 5.62
C ALA A 41 19.45 9.86 4.59
N VAL A 42 19.78 9.92 3.29
CA VAL A 42 19.02 9.21 2.24
C VAL A 42 18.94 7.71 2.57
N ASP A 43 20.05 7.11 2.94
CA ASP A 43 20.14 5.69 3.23
C ASP A 43 19.31 5.25 4.44
N ALA A 44 19.40 6.00 5.54
CA ALA A 44 18.62 5.75 6.73
C ALA A 44 17.11 5.86 6.46
N LEU A 45 16.70 6.87 5.70
CA LEU A 45 15.30 7.11 5.35
C LEU A 45 14.76 6.05 4.39
N CYS A 46 15.57 5.58 3.43
CA CYS A 46 15.18 4.49 2.54
C CYS A 46 15.07 3.16 3.30
N SER A 47 15.97 2.91 4.25
CA SER A 47 15.90 1.73 5.13
C SER A 47 14.66 1.77 6.03
N LEU A 48 14.31 2.94 6.56
CA LEU A 48 13.08 3.16 7.32
C LEU A 48 11.83 2.94 6.45
N ALA A 49 11.80 3.46 5.23
CA ALA A 49 10.73 3.21 4.27
C ALA A 49 10.56 1.70 3.99
N GLY A 50 11.66 0.98 3.78
CA GLY A 50 11.65 -0.47 3.60
C GLY A 50 11.20 -1.24 4.85
N ALA A 51 11.48 -0.73 6.05
CA ALA A 51 10.95 -1.31 7.29
C ALA A 51 9.43 -1.16 7.38
N PHE A 52 8.88 0.01 7.03
CA PHE A 52 7.43 0.20 6.94
C PHE A 52 6.80 -0.75 5.92
N ASP A 53 7.43 -0.95 4.76
CA ASP A 53 6.91 -1.89 3.76
C ASP A 53 6.85 -3.33 4.28
N ARG A 54 7.97 -3.83 4.83
CA ARG A 54 8.07 -5.22 5.29
C ARG A 54 7.24 -5.51 6.53
N LEU A 55 7.12 -4.56 7.45
CA LEU A 55 6.48 -4.78 8.74
C LEU A 55 5.00 -4.40 8.75
N LEU A 56 4.58 -3.38 7.99
CA LEU A 56 3.22 -2.85 8.04
C LEU A 56 2.49 -3.01 6.70
N VAL A 57 3.09 -2.58 5.59
CA VAL A 57 2.36 -2.48 4.31
C VAL A 57 2.08 -3.85 3.70
N ILE A 58 3.12 -4.68 3.51
CA ILE A 58 2.99 -6.00 2.88
C ILE A 58 2.10 -6.94 3.71
N PRO A 59 2.40 -7.20 5.01
CA PRO A 59 1.54 -8.06 5.81
C PRO A 59 0.15 -7.44 6.02
N GLY A 60 0.07 -6.12 6.22
CA GLY A 60 -1.19 -5.41 6.39
C GLY A 60 -2.11 -5.54 5.18
N ALA A 61 -1.60 -5.41 3.96
CA ALA A 61 -2.39 -5.57 2.73
C ALA A 61 -2.97 -7.00 2.63
N GLN A 62 -2.15 -8.01 2.84
CA GLN A 62 -2.59 -9.42 2.78
C GLN A 62 -3.65 -9.72 3.84
N LEU A 63 -3.40 -9.29 5.08
CA LEU A 63 -4.30 -9.53 6.20
C LEU A 63 -5.60 -8.74 6.06
N VAL A 64 -5.58 -7.50 5.56
CA VAL A 64 -6.80 -6.71 5.36
C VAL A 64 -7.71 -7.40 4.35
N LEU A 65 -7.14 -7.98 3.28
CA LEU A 65 -7.90 -8.74 2.28
C LEU A 65 -8.50 -10.01 2.90
N VAL A 66 -7.67 -10.85 3.53
CA VAL A 66 -8.12 -12.14 4.08
C VAL A 66 -9.18 -11.94 5.15
N VAL A 67 -8.92 -11.07 6.14
CA VAL A 67 -9.87 -10.79 7.22
C VAL A 67 -11.10 -10.06 6.69
N GLY A 68 -10.97 -9.23 5.65
CA GLY A 68 -12.09 -8.57 4.98
C GLY A 68 -13.05 -9.56 4.32
N ILE A 69 -12.51 -10.55 3.60
CA ILE A 69 -13.30 -11.64 3.00
C ILE A 69 -14.01 -12.44 4.09
N VAL A 70 -13.28 -12.85 5.14
CA VAL A 70 -13.89 -13.57 6.28
C VAL A 70 -15.01 -12.75 6.92
N THR A 71 -14.79 -11.44 7.13
CA THR A 71 -15.80 -10.52 7.68
C THR A 71 -17.04 -10.45 6.78
N ALA A 72 -16.85 -10.35 5.47
CA ALA A 72 -17.94 -10.28 4.50
C ALA A 72 -18.77 -11.57 4.50
N LEU A 73 -18.10 -12.73 4.52
CA LEU A 73 -18.78 -14.03 4.60
C LEU A 73 -19.57 -14.20 5.90
N LEU A 74 -18.99 -13.82 7.04
CA LEU A 74 -19.67 -13.89 8.34
C LEU A 74 -20.87 -12.95 8.46
N GLN A 75 -20.86 -11.82 7.74
CA GLN A 75 -21.98 -10.85 7.69
C GLN A 75 -22.96 -11.12 6.54
N GLY A 76 -22.71 -12.12 5.71
CA GLY A 76 -23.55 -12.43 4.56
C GLY A 76 -23.53 -11.36 3.47
N TYR A 77 -22.46 -10.57 3.38
CA TYR A 77 -22.33 -9.55 2.33
C TYR A 77 -21.92 -10.18 0.98
N PRO A 78 -22.45 -9.66 -0.13
CA PRO A 78 -22.17 -10.18 -1.47
C PRO A 78 -20.79 -9.72 -1.96
N VAL A 79 -19.76 -10.53 -1.73
CA VAL A 79 -18.35 -10.23 -2.08
C VAL A 79 -18.16 -9.91 -3.56
N LEU A 80 -18.90 -10.57 -4.44
CA LEU A 80 -18.82 -10.37 -5.89
C LEU A 80 -19.97 -9.51 -6.44
N GLY A 81 -20.77 -8.89 -5.56
CA GLY A 81 -21.85 -7.97 -5.93
C GLY A 81 -22.82 -8.56 -6.96
N PHE A 82 -23.00 -7.88 -8.09
CA PHE A 82 -23.93 -8.24 -9.16
C PHE A 82 -23.63 -9.61 -9.78
N LEU A 83 -22.38 -10.10 -9.72
CA LEU A 83 -22.02 -11.44 -10.19
C LEU A 83 -22.67 -12.55 -9.34
N GLN A 84 -23.14 -12.22 -8.14
CA GLN A 84 -23.92 -13.07 -7.25
C GLN A 84 -25.43 -12.72 -7.27
N GLY A 85 -25.87 -11.85 -8.17
CA GLY A 85 -27.25 -11.37 -8.23
C GLY A 85 -27.60 -10.29 -7.20
N ALA A 86 -26.62 -9.74 -6.48
CA ALA A 86 -26.86 -8.67 -5.52
C ALA A 86 -26.99 -7.29 -6.19
N GLN A 87 -27.83 -6.43 -5.62
CA GLN A 87 -27.96 -5.03 -6.05
C GLN A 87 -26.76 -4.16 -5.61
N SER A 88 -26.04 -4.62 -4.59
CA SER A 88 -24.94 -3.90 -3.96
C SER A 88 -23.57 -4.32 -4.50
N ASN A 89 -22.72 -3.35 -4.84
CA ASN A 89 -21.45 -3.59 -5.56
C ASN A 89 -20.22 -2.97 -4.91
N TRP A 90 -20.35 -2.25 -3.80
CA TRP A 90 -19.20 -1.62 -3.15
C TRP A 90 -18.08 -2.64 -2.83
N LEU A 91 -18.42 -3.91 -2.52
CA LEU A 91 -17.44 -4.97 -2.24
C LEU A 91 -16.61 -5.29 -3.45
N LEU A 92 -17.30 -5.56 -4.56
CA LEU A 92 -16.68 -5.91 -5.81
C LEU A 92 -15.79 -4.76 -6.29
N VAL A 93 -16.27 -3.52 -6.23
CA VAL A 93 -15.47 -2.34 -6.62
C VAL A 93 -14.23 -2.22 -5.73
N SER A 94 -14.37 -2.41 -4.41
CA SER A 94 -13.23 -2.39 -3.49
C SER A 94 -12.21 -3.48 -3.80
N LEU A 95 -12.68 -4.69 -4.14
CA LEU A 95 -11.82 -5.80 -4.53
C LEU A 95 -11.09 -5.53 -5.85
N VAL A 96 -11.79 -4.96 -6.84
CA VAL A 96 -11.18 -4.55 -8.13
C VAL A 96 -10.11 -3.49 -7.91
N LEU A 97 -10.37 -2.48 -7.08
CA LEU A 97 -9.38 -1.48 -6.70
C LEU A 97 -8.17 -2.12 -6.00
N TYR A 98 -8.41 -3.05 -5.07
CA TYR A 98 -7.37 -3.79 -4.36
C TYR A 98 -6.49 -4.62 -5.32
N VAL A 99 -7.10 -5.31 -6.28
CA VAL A 99 -6.36 -6.06 -7.31
C VAL A 99 -5.56 -5.10 -8.19
N GLY A 100 -6.15 -3.96 -8.57
CA GLY A 100 -5.48 -2.92 -9.35
C GLY A 100 -4.22 -2.38 -8.68
N ILE A 101 -4.27 -2.05 -7.38
CA ILE A 101 -3.06 -1.63 -6.64
C ILE A 101 -2.06 -2.77 -6.50
N THR A 102 -2.52 -4.01 -6.28
CA THR A 102 -1.63 -5.18 -6.15
C THR A 102 -0.87 -5.42 -7.45
N ALA A 103 -1.51 -5.20 -8.61
CA ALA A 103 -0.88 -5.33 -9.92
C ALA A 103 0.25 -4.30 -10.14
N LEU A 104 0.27 -3.16 -9.43
CA LEU A 104 1.38 -2.20 -9.49
C LEU A 104 2.69 -2.75 -8.94
N VAL A 105 2.62 -3.76 -8.05
CA VAL A 105 3.80 -4.37 -7.43
C VAL A 105 4.72 -5.03 -8.47
N PRO A 106 4.28 -6.04 -9.24
CA PRO A 106 5.15 -6.66 -10.25
C PRO A 106 5.40 -5.75 -11.47
N THR A 107 4.49 -4.82 -11.78
CA THR A 107 4.57 -4.03 -13.02
C THR A 107 5.36 -2.73 -12.90
N VAL A 108 5.41 -2.13 -11.70
CA VAL A 108 6.07 -0.84 -11.46
C VAL A 108 7.06 -0.92 -10.31
N PHE A 109 6.62 -1.35 -9.12
CA PHE A 109 7.44 -1.24 -7.92
C PHE A 109 8.64 -2.21 -7.92
N LEU A 110 8.46 -3.46 -8.35
CA LEU A 110 9.55 -4.44 -8.38
C LEU A 110 10.64 -4.10 -9.42
N PRO A 111 10.32 -3.75 -10.68
CA PRO A 111 11.33 -3.33 -11.64
C PRO A 111 12.06 -2.06 -11.21
N LYS A 112 11.32 -1.06 -10.71
CA LYS A 112 11.90 0.22 -10.30
C LYS A 112 12.68 0.14 -8.98
N GLY A 113 12.26 -0.72 -8.07
CA GLY A 113 12.98 -1.03 -6.84
C GLY A 113 14.38 -1.57 -7.13
N ARG A 114 14.50 -2.52 -8.07
CA ARG A 114 15.82 -3.06 -8.49
C ARG A 114 16.75 -1.98 -9.04
N THR A 115 16.23 -1.09 -9.89
CA THR A 115 17.04 0.02 -10.42
C THR A 115 17.44 1.02 -9.34
N PHE A 116 16.56 1.25 -8.36
CA PHE A 116 16.82 2.12 -7.23
C PHE A 116 17.89 1.54 -6.30
N ASP A 117 17.79 0.26 -5.95
CA ASP A 117 18.75 -0.43 -5.08
C ASP A 117 20.16 -0.42 -5.67
N ALA A 118 20.28 -0.65 -6.99
CA ALA A 118 21.55 -0.55 -7.69
C ALA A 118 22.13 0.88 -7.63
N ALA A 119 21.31 1.91 -7.86
CA ALA A 119 21.74 3.30 -7.78
C ALA A 119 22.13 3.72 -6.36
N LEU A 120 21.40 3.24 -5.34
CA LEU A 120 21.71 3.48 -3.93
C LEU A 120 23.03 2.84 -3.53
N THR A 121 23.29 1.62 -3.98
CA THR A 121 24.56 0.90 -3.71
C THR A 121 25.75 1.69 -4.26
N LYS A 122 25.69 2.11 -5.54
CA LYS A 122 26.74 2.95 -6.14
C LYS A 122 26.93 4.28 -5.41
N ALA A 123 25.85 4.90 -4.94
CA ALA A 123 25.93 6.15 -4.20
C ALA A 123 26.56 5.98 -2.81
N ARG A 124 26.30 4.86 -2.14
CA ARG A 124 26.97 4.47 -0.89
C ARG A 124 28.48 4.31 -1.12
N GLU A 125 28.87 3.59 -2.17
CA GLU A 125 30.29 3.40 -2.54
C GLU A 125 30.98 4.73 -2.88
N ALA A 126 30.28 5.63 -3.57
CA ALA A 126 30.79 6.96 -3.90
C ALA A 126 30.77 7.96 -2.72
N GLY A 127 30.17 7.59 -1.58
CA GLY A 127 30.05 8.47 -0.40
C GLY A 127 29.22 9.73 -0.62
N ARG A 128 28.44 9.82 -1.71
CA ARG A 128 27.66 11.01 -2.10
C ARG A 128 26.42 10.64 -2.89
N VAL A 129 25.43 11.53 -2.90
CA VAL A 129 24.26 11.37 -3.78
C VAL A 129 24.72 11.51 -5.24
N THR A 130 24.51 10.45 -6.03
CA THR A 130 24.86 10.42 -7.46
C THR A 130 23.70 10.93 -8.31
N GLY A 131 23.98 11.34 -9.55
CA GLY A 131 22.94 11.71 -10.51
C GLY A 131 21.96 10.57 -10.78
N GLU A 132 22.44 9.32 -10.81
CA GLU A 132 21.62 8.11 -10.95
C GLU A 132 20.64 7.96 -9.77
N LEU A 133 21.13 8.10 -8.53
CA LEU A 133 20.28 8.01 -7.34
C LEU A 133 19.27 9.16 -7.28
N SER A 134 19.69 10.38 -7.60
CA SER A 134 18.78 11.53 -7.66
C SER A 134 17.67 11.35 -8.69
N ALA A 135 18.01 10.83 -9.88
CA ALA A 135 17.03 10.51 -10.93
C ALA A 135 16.06 9.41 -10.47
N ALA A 136 16.55 8.36 -9.80
CA ALA A 136 15.71 7.29 -9.27
C ALA A 136 14.78 7.77 -8.15
N LEU A 137 15.28 8.63 -7.25
CA LEU A 137 14.48 9.30 -6.21
C LEU A 137 13.38 10.18 -6.81
N HIS A 138 13.61 10.80 -7.96
CA HIS A 138 12.68 11.72 -8.61
C HIS A 138 11.88 11.08 -9.77
N ASP A 139 11.88 9.75 -9.90
CA ASP A 139 11.14 9.08 -10.96
C ASP A 139 9.63 9.40 -10.85
N ARG A 140 9.12 10.06 -11.89
CA ARG A 140 7.71 10.46 -12.00
C ARG A 140 6.79 9.25 -12.02
N ARG A 141 7.19 8.15 -12.66
CA ARG A 141 6.34 6.96 -12.79
C ARG A 141 6.08 6.33 -11.41
N THR A 142 7.13 6.16 -10.62
CA THR A 142 7.04 5.64 -9.25
C THR A 142 6.24 6.59 -8.35
N ALA A 143 6.43 7.91 -8.49
CA ALA A 143 5.65 8.88 -7.74
C ALA A 143 4.15 8.82 -8.07
N TRP A 144 3.78 8.70 -9.34
CA TRP A 144 2.38 8.54 -9.77
C TRP A 144 1.79 7.20 -9.29
N ALA A 145 2.56 6.11 -9.34
CA ALA A 145 2.10 4.82 -8.84
C ALA A 145 1.77 4.87 -7.34
N HIS A 146 2.63 5.47 -6.50
CA HIS A 146 2.33 5.65 -5.08
C HIS A 146 1.14 6.59 -4.81
N ARG A 147 0.96 7.63 -5.63
CA ARG A 147 -0.24 8.49 -5.52
C ARG A 147 -1.51 7.72 -5.89
N GLY A 148 -1.45 6.92 -6.94
CA GLY A 148 -2.56 6.06 -7.37
C GLY A 148 -2.91 5.02 -6.29
N GLU A 149 -1.90 4.40 -5.68
CA GLU A 149 -2.05 3.51 -4.53
C GLU A 149 -2.77 4.21 -3.37
N LEU A 150 -2.30 5.38 -2.94
CA LEU A 150 -2.94 6.15 -1.86
C LEU A 150 -4.38 6.55 -2.20
N ALA A 151 -4.63 6.99 -3.44
CA ALA A 151 -5.97 7.37 -3.88
C ALA A 151 -6.92 6.18 -3.91
N ALA A 152 -6.47 5.02 -4.39
CA ALA A 152 -7.26 3.80 -4.41
C ALA A 152 -7.54 3.29 -2.99
N VAL A 153 -6.55 3.32 -2.08
CA VAL A 153 -6.75 2.98 -0.67
C VAL A 153 -7.76 3.91 -0.01
N ALA A 154 -7.67 5.22 -0.25
CA ALA A 154 -8.65 6.19 0.25
C ALA A 154 -10.06 5.90 -0.28
N ALA A 155 -10.20 5.58 -1.57
CA ALA A 155 -11.47 5.19 -2.17
C ALA A 155 -12.03 3.90 -1.55
N ILE A 156 -11.19 2.88 -1.31
CA ILE A 156 -11.61 1.65 -0.62
C ILE A 156 -12.12 1.95 0.78
N ILE A 157 -11.44 2.82 1.54
CA ILE A 157 -11.90 3.23 2.88
C ILE A 157 -13.28 3.89 2.79
N VAL A 158 -13.49 4.81 1.85
CA VAL A 158 -14.78 5.47 1.63
C VAL A 158 -15.87 4.44 1.29
N LEU A 159 -15.59 3.48 0.42
CA LEU A 159 -16.53 2.40 0.06
C LEU A 159 -16.89 1.53 1.27
N MET A 160 -15.91 1.19 2.11
CA MET A 160 -16.12 0.36 3.31
C MET A 160 -16.93 1.06 4.40
N VAL A 161 -16.80 2.39 4.49
CA VAL A 161 -17.51 3.21 5.48
C VAL A 161 -18.92 3.57 5.02
N LEU A 162 -19.05 4.14 3.81
CA LEU A 162 -20.32 4.66 3.32
C LEU A 162 -21.22 3.59 2.73
N LYS A 163 -20.64 2.51 2.18
CA LYS A 163 -21.37 1.40 1.52
C LYS A 163 -22.47 1.90 0.57
N PRO A 164 -22.15 2.80 -0.38
CA PRO A 164 -23.15 3.65 -1.02
C PRO A 164 -24.03 2.94 -2.05
N PHE A 165 -23.58 1.79 -2.58
CA PHE A 165 -24.32 0.99 -3.55
C PHE A 165 -24.08 -0.48 -3.25
#